data_AF-A0A6A4DFR1-F1
#
_entry.id   AF-A0A6A4DFR1-F1
#
_cell.length_a   1.000
_cell.length_b   1.000
_cell.length_c   1.000
_cell.angle_alpha   90.00
_cell.angle_beta   90.00
_cell.angle_gamma   90.00
#
_symmetry.space_group_name_H-M   'P 1'
#
loop_
_entity.id
_entity.type
_entity.pdbx_description
1 polymer ?
#
loop_
_entity_poly.entity_id
_entity_poly.type
_entity_poly.pdbx_seq_one_letter_code
_entity_poly.pdbx_strand_id
1 'polypeptide(L)'
;MLASGVSDSIQIGIAAELTTCFPKLSLLYARVIVALLNVPAIVIGYQQYDILNLFLIADLLCTAAVGPMLLGVWKRATRTGALAGSAAGLITIFICGVIAQGKFVGGFNWFILPEGLYSQNSMITFIVTLIVPPVVTVVVSLMTPKSDDPVTDGSYLLEHSPVPMAKD
;
A
#
# COMPACT_ATOMS: atom_id res chain seq x y z
N MET A 1 9.37 13.81 -21.13
CA MET A 1 8.01 13.36 -21.51
C MET A 1 7.55 12.15 -20.69
N LEU A 2 8.38 11.12 -20.47
CA LEU A 2 8.01 9.96 -19.64
C LEU A 2 7.75 10.31 -18.16
N ALA A 3 8.59 11.16 -17.56
CA ALA A 3 8.45 11.59 -16.16
C ALA A 3 7.10 12.28 -15.87
N SER A 4 6.62 13.13 -16.78
CA SER A 4 5.34 13.82 -16.62
C SER A 4 4.16 12.85 -16.65
N GLY A 5 4.21 11.83 -17.49
CA GLY A 5 3.15 10.81 -17.58
C GLY A 5 3.06 9.90 -16.34
N VAL A 6 4.21 9.49 -15.77
CA VAL A 6 4.19 8.72 -14.51
C VAL A 6 3.68 9.54 -13.33
N SER A 7 4.08 10.81 -13.24
CA SER A 7 3.57 11.71 -12.21
C SER A 7 2.06 11.88 -12.35
N ASP A 8 1.53 12.08 -13.56
CA ASP A 8 0.09 12.22 -13.81
C ASP A 8 -0.68 10.94 -13.40
N SER A 9 -0.16 9.77 -13.75
CA SER A 9 -0.76 8.49 -13.38
C SER A 9 -0.83 8.27 -11.87
N ILE A 10 0.23 8.59 -11.12
CA ILE A 10 0.24 8.51 -9.65
C ILE A 10 -0.78 9.52 -9.06
N GLN A 11 -0.83 10.73 -9.60
CA GLN A 11 -1.75 11.77 -9.14
C GLN A 11 -3.23 11.37 -9.33
N ILE A 12 -3.56 10.79 -10.48
CA ILE A 12 -4.90 10.26 -10.76
C ILE A 12 -5.22 9.06 -9.85
N GLY A 13 -4.25 8.16 -9.62
CA GLY A 13 -4.43 7.02 -8.72
C GLY A 13 -4.76 7.44 -7.29
N ILE A 14 -4.00 8.40 -6.73
CA ILE A 14 -4.25 8.94 -5.38
C ILE A 14 -5.60 9.67 -5.32
N ALA A 15 -5.95 10.46 -6.34
CA ALA A 15 -7.22 11.17 -6.40
C ALA A 15 -8.43 10.20 -6.47
N ALA A 16 -8.28 9.09 -7.18
CA ALA A 16 -9.31 8.05 -7.24
C ALA A 16 -9.51 7.39 -5.87
N GLU A 17 -8.45 6.93 -5.22
CA GLU A 17 -8.53 6.32 -3.89
C GLU A 17 -9.13 7.28 -2.84
N LEU A 18 -8.75 8.56 -2.90
CA LEU A 18 -9.24 9.57 -1.98
C LEU A 18 -10.74 9.86 -2.16
N THR A 19 -11.22 9.93 -3.40
CA THR A 19 -12.65 10.14 -3.68
C THR A 19 -13.49 8.90 -3.35
N THR A 20 -12.93 7.70 -3.50
CA THR A 20 -13.57 6.44 -3.08
C THR A 20 -13.66 6.30 -1.55
N CYS A 21 -12.58 6.61 -0.81
CA CYS A 21 -12.57 6.52 0.65
C CYS A 21 -13.34 7.66 1.33
N PHE A 22 -13.37 8.85 0.73
CA PHE A 22 -14.02 10.03 1.27
C PHE A 22 -15.00 10.64 0.25
N PRO A 23 -16.21 10.05 0.09
CA PRO A 23 -17.19 10.48 -0.92
C PRO A 23 -17.73 11.91 -0.69
N LYS A 24 -17.46 12.52 0.46
CA LYS A 24 -17.84 13.91 0.79
C LYS A 24 -16.79 14.95 0.36
N LEU A 25 -15.61 14.54 -0.12
CA LEU A 25 -14.59 15.47 -0.59
C LEU A 25 -14.93 15.94 -2.00
N SER A 26 -15.08 17.25 -2.18
CA SER A 26 -15.19 17.84 -3.53
C SER A 26 -13.89 17.60 -4.31
N LEU A 27 -14.01 17.40 -5.63
CA LEU A 27 -12.89 17.19 -6.55
C LEU A 27 -11.79 18.27 -6.45
N LEU A 28 -12.16 19.48 -6.04
CA LEU A 28 -11.20 20.56 -5.79
C LEU A 28 -10.26 20.24 -4.62
N TYR A 29 -10.76 19.64 -3.53
CA TYR A 29 -9.92 19.25 -2.40
C TYR A 29 -8.96 18.13 -2.77
N ALA A 30 -9.42 17.15 -3.54
CA ALA A 30 -8.55 16.07 -4.03
C ALA A 30 -7.40 16.63 -4.87
N ARG A 31 -7.67 17.58 -5.78
CA ARG A 31 -6.62 18.24 -6.58
C ARG A 31 -5.64 19.04 -5.72
N VAL A 32 -6.13 19.77 -4.72
CA VAL A 32 -5.26 20.54 -3.81
C VAL A 32 -4.35 19.61 -3.00
N ILE A 33 -4.87 18.49 -2.49
CA ILE A 33 -4.08 17.49 -1.75
C ILE A 33 -2.97 16.92 -2.62
N VAL A 34 -3.31 16.53 -3.86
CA VAL A 34 -2.34 15.98 -4.81
C VAL A 34 -1.29 17.02 -5.24
N ALA A 35 -1.68 18.28 -5.39
CA ALA A 35 -0.73 19.38 -5.65
C ALA A 35 0.22 19.60 -4.45
N LEU A 36 -0.32 19.54 -3.22
CA LEU A 36 0.48 19.63 -1.99
C LEU A 36 1.50 18.49 -1.89
N LEU A 37 1.14 17.26 -2.29
CA LEU A 37 2.05 16.11 -2.31
C LEU A 37 3.22 16.25 -3.31
N ASN A 38 3.06 17.06 -4.36
CA ASN A 38 4.15 17.30 -5.32
C ASN A 38 5.25 18.22 -4.74
N VAL A 39 4.89 19.16 -3.86
CA VAL A 39 5.86 20.11 -3.27
C VAL A 39 7.04 19.41 -2.59
N PRO A 40 6.85 18.45 -1.65
CA PRO A 40 7.98 17.75 -1.02
C PRO A 40 8.76 16.88 -2.01
N ALA A 41 8.10 16.29 -3.01
CA ALA A 41 8.79 15.51 -4.05
C ALA A 41 9.78 16.37 -4.85
N ILE A 42 9.39 17.61 -5.19
CA ILE A 42 10.28 18.57 -5.85
C ILE A 42 11.46 18.92 -4.94
N VAL A 43 11.22 19.17 -3.65
CA VAL A 43 12.28 19.49 -2.68
C VAL A 43 13.28 18.35 -2.56
N ILE A 44 12.83 17.09 -2.48
CA ILE A 44 13.70 15.91 -2.43
C ILE A 44 14.49 15.76 -3.74
N GLY A 45 13.87 16.04 -4.89
CA GLY A 45 14.54 16.02 -6.19
C GLY A 45 15.69 17.03 -6.32
N TYR A 46 15.58 18.19 -5.65
CA TYR A 46 16.66 19.17 -5.62
C TYR A 46 17.88 18.73 -4.81
N GLN A 47 17.73 17.82 -3.85
CA GLN A 47 18.83 17.38 -2.99
C GLN A 47 19.80 16.39 -3.67
N GLN A 48 19.57 16.03 -4.94
CA GLN A 48 20.47 15.18 -5.74
C GLN A 48 20.82 13.86 -5.03
N TYR A 49 19.84 13.24 -4.39
CA TYR A 49 20.01 11.90 -3.82
C TYR A 49 20.38 10.89 -4.90
N ASP A 50 21.14 9.88 -4.49
CA ASP A 50 21.51 8.78 -5.37
C ASP A 50 20.26 8.04 -5.87
N ILE A 51 20.16 7.87 -7.18
CA ILE A 51 18.99 7.29 -7.84
C ILE A 51 18.80 5.82 -7.42
N LEU A 52 19.89 5.08 -7.16
CA LEU A 52 19.82 3.69 -6.76
C LEU A 52 19.24 3.58 -5.36
N ASN A 53 19.59 4.49 -4.44
CA ASN A 53 19.00 4.51 -3.10
C ASN A 53 17.50 4.84 -3.15
N LEU A 54 17.09 5.84 -3.93
CA LEU A 54 15.68 6.16 -4.12
C LEU A 54 14.89 4.98 -4.71
N PHE A 55 15.48 4.29 -5.69
CA PHE A 55 14.89 3.08 -6.28
C PHE A 55 14.78 1.94 -5.25
N LEU A 56 15.82 1.74 -4.43
CA LEU A 56 15.84 0.70 -3.41
C LEU A 56 14.82 0.95 -2.30
N ILE A 57 14.65 2.20 -1.88
CA ILE A 57 13.61 2.58 -0.92
C ILE A 57 12.23 2.24 -1.48
N ALA A 58 11.99 2.54 -2.76
CA ALA A 58 10.73 2.20 -3.42
C ALA A 58 10.52 0.69 -3.52
N ASP A 59 11.55 -0.07 -3.85
CA ASP A 59 11.49 -1.53 -3.94
C ASP A 59 11.26 -2.21 -2.57
N LEU A 60 11.84 -1.66 -1.50
CA LEU A 60 11.60 -2.14 -0.14
C LEU A 60 10.14 -1.93 0.28
N LEU A 61 9.59 -0.75 0.00
CA LEU A 61 8.19 -0.44 0.29
C LEU A 61 7.25 -1.34 -0.55
N CYS A 62 7.60 -1.58 -1.81
CA CYS A 62 6.89 -2.51 -2.68
C CYS A 62 6.90 -3.92 -2.09
N THR A 63 8.06 -4.40 -1.65
CA THR A 63 8.23 -5.71 -1.02
C THR A 63 7.35 -5.89 0.22
N ALA A 64 7.16 -4.82 1.02
CA ALA A 64 6.27 -4.85 2.17
C ALA A 64 4.78 -5.02 1.81
N ALA A 65 4.35 -4.55 0.64
CA ALA A 65 2.95 -4.53 0.21
C ALA A 65 2.59 -5.63 -0.81
N VAL A 66 3.55 -6.11 -1.61
CA VAL A 66 3.32 -7.03 -2.73
C VAL A 66 2.79 -8.39 -2.25
N GLY A 67 3.29 -8.91 -1.13
CA GLY A 67 2.83 -10.18 -0.55
C GLY A 67 1.34 -10.15 -0.18
N PRO A 68 0.90 -9.21 0.69
CA PRO A 68 -0.51 -9.02 1.00
C PRO A 68 -1.37 -8.72 -0.23
N MET A 69 -0.88 -7.93 -1.18
CA MET A 69 -1.57 -7.61 -2.43
C MET A 69 -1.84 -8.84 -3.30
N LEU A 70 -0.83 -9.70 -3.50
CA LEU A 70 -0.98 -10.96 -4.25
C LEU A 70 -1.89 -11.95 -3.52
N LEU A 71 -1.76 -12.04 -2.20
CA LEU A 71 -2.63 -12.89 -1.39
C LEU A 71 -4.08 -12.42 -1.38
N GLY A 72 -4.35 -11.13 -1.54
CA GLY A 72 -5.71 -10.58 -1.64
C GLY A 72 -6.56 -11.16 -2.79
N VAL A 73 -5.92 -11.73 -3.82
CA VAL A 73 -6.60 -12.43 -4.93
C VAL A 73 -7.07 -13.85 -4.52
N TRP A 74 -6.52 -14.39 -3.43
CA TRP A 74 -6.86 -15.74 -2.96
C TRP A 74 -8.26 -15.76 -2.35
N LYS A 75 -9.12 -16.72 -2.74
CA LYS A 75 -10.52 -16.84 -2.27
C LYS A 75 -10.69 -16.96 -0.75
N ARG A 76 -9.62 -17.27 -0.02
CA ARG A 76 -9.61 -17.40 1.45
C ARG A 76 -9.01 -16.18 2.14
N ALA A 77 -8.51 -15.20 1.38
CA ALA A 77 -7.94 -13.99 1.92
C ALA A 77 -9.03 -13.06 2.46
N THR A 78 -8.87 -12.66 3.71
CA THR A 78 -9.74 -11.71 4.39
C THR A 78 -9.19 -10.30 4.23
N ARG A 79 -10.08 -9.31 4.13
CA ARG A 79 -9.73 -7.89 4.07
C ARG A 79 -8.87 -7.47 5.27
N THR A 80 -9.18 -7.99 6.44
CA THR A 80 -8.44 -7.81 7.69
C THR A 80 -7.04 -8.43 7.63
N GLY A 81 -6.91 -9.63 7.05
CA GLY A 81 -5.61 -10.28 6.84
C GLY A 81 -4.69 -9.50 5.92
N ALA A 82 -5.20 -8.99 4.79
CA ALA A 82 -4.40 -8.18 3.87
C ALA A 82 -3.94 -6.86 4.51
N LEU A 83 -4.82 -6.16 5.25
CA LEU A 83 -4.46 -4.93 5.94
C LEU A 83 -3.44 -5.18 7.06
N ALA A 84 -3.64 -6.23 7.85
CA ALA A 84 -2.70 -6.63 8.91
C ALA A 84 -1.34 -7.04 8.34
N GLY A 85 -1.32 -7.73 7.20
CA GLY A 85 -0.11 -8.06 6.45
C GLY A 85 0.66 -6.82 6.00
N SER A 86 0.00 -5.88 5.33
CA SER A 86 0.63 -4.63 4.88
C SER A 86 1.15 -3.79 6.06
N ALA A 87 0.40 -3.69 7.15
CA ALA A 87 0.84 -3.02 8.37
C ALA A 87 2.05 -3.74 8.99
N ALA A 88 2.04 -5.07 9.05
CA ALA A 88 3.15 -5.87 9.53
C ALA A 88 4.41 -5.70 8.66
N GLY A 89 4.27 -5.52 7.34
CA GLY A 89 5.38 -5.19 6.46
C GLY A 89 6.07 -3.88 6.83
N LEU A 90 5.30 -2.81 7.05
CA LEU A 90 5.83 -1.51 7.50
C LEU A 90 6.49 -1.61 8.88
N ILE A 91 5.85 -2.32 9.81
CA ILE A 91 6.38 -2.54 11.16
C ILE A 91 7.68 -3.36 11.09
N THR A 92 7.77 -4.33 10.19
CA THR A 92 8.97 -5.17 10.00
C THR A 92 10.16 -4.33 9.56
N ILE A 93 9.97 -3.41 8.61
CA ILE A 93 11.01 -2.47 8.18
C ILE A 93 11.46 -1.61 9.38
N PHE A 94 10.52 -1.07 10.14
CA PHE A 94 10.81 -0.24 11.31
C PHE A 94 11.60 -1.01 12.38
N ILE A 95 11.16 -2.21 12.75
CA ILE A 95 11.83 -3.06 13.76
C ILE A 95 13.23 -3.45 13.28
N CYS A 96 13.39 -3.87 12.03
CA CYS A 96 14.71 -4.17 11.46
C CYS A 96 15.63 -2.94 11.54
N GLY A 97 15.11 -1.74 11.29
CA GLY A 97 15.87 -0.49 11.42
C GLY A 97 16.27 -0.14 12.85
N VAL A 98 15.38 -0.36 13.82
CA VAL A 98 15.70 -0.17 15.24
C VAL A 98 16.77 -1.16 15.70
N ILE A 99 16.69 -2.42 15.26
CA ILE A 99 17.71 -3.44 15.59
C ILE A 99 19.05 -3.10 14.94
N ALA A 100 19.05 -2.67 13.68
CA ALA A 100 20.28 -2.34 12.95
C ALA A 100 21.01 -1.10 13.49
N GLN A 101 20.27 -0.09 13.98
CA GLN A 101 20.86 1.17 14.47
C GLN A 101 20.92 1.28 16.01
N GLY A 102 20.29 0.36 16.75
CA GLY A 102 20.26 0.37 18.22
C GLY A 102 19.54 1.56 18.85
N LYS A 103 18.84 2.39 18.06
CA LYS A 103 18.14 3.61 18.47
C LYS A 103 16.74 3.64 17.87
N PHE A 104 15.75 4.09 18.65
CA PHE A 104 14.36 4.21 18.20
C PHE A 104 14.21 5.16 17.00
N VAL A 105 14.97 6.26 16.99
CA VAL A 105 15.04 7.22 15.87
C VAL A 105 15.66 6.59 14.62
N GLY A 106 16.51 5.57 14.80
CA GLY A 106 17.12 4.82 13.71
C GLY A 106 16.12 4.04 12.86
N GLY A 107 14.99 3.62 13.42
CA GLY A 107 13.93 2.92 12.68
C GLY A 107 13.32 3.75 11.54
N PHE A 108 13.10 5.05 11.76
CA PHE A 108 12.63 5.96 10.71
C PHE A 108 13.74 6.28 9.71
N ASN A 109 14.96 6.47 10.19
CA ASN A 109 16.11 6.70 9.32
C ASN A 109 16.39 5.50 8.40
N TRP A 110 16.10 4.29 8.87
CA TRP A 110 16.27 3.06 8.09
C TRP A 110 15.32 2.94 6.90
N PHE A 111 14.19 3.66 6.91
CA PHE A 111 13.28 3.72 5.75
C PHE A 111 13.94 4.37 4.53
N ILE A 112 14.98 5.18 4.75
CA ILE A 112 15.75 5.86 3.71
C ILE A 112 17.02 5.04 3.34
N LEU A 113 17.25 3.90 4.00
CA LEU A 113 18.41 3.01 3.78
C LEU A 113 19.73 3.78 3.67
N PRO A 114 20.23 4.37 4.78
CA PRO A 114 21.41 5.24 4.77
C PRO A 114 22.68 4.53 4.26
N GLU A 115 22.72 3.21 4.37
CA GLU A 115 23.85 2.36 3.97
C GLU A 115 23.67 1.69 2.59
N GLY A 116 22.53 1.93 1.91
CA GLY A 116 22.20 1.31 0.63
C GLY A 116 22.17 -0.22 0.64
N LEU A 117 22.34 -0.82 -0.54
CA LEU A 117 22.25 -2.27 -0.79
C LEU A 117 23.47 -3.07 -0.29
N TYR A 118 24.61 -2.40 -0.10
CA TYR A 118 25.89 -3.05 0.20
C TYR A 118 26.05 -3.44 1.68
N SER A 119 25.15 -3.00 2.55
CA SER A 119 25.15 -3.39 3.96
C SER A 119 24.40 -4.70 4.18
N GLN A 120 25.03 -5.64 4.90
CA GLN A 120 24.44 -6.93 5.26
C GLN A 120 23.08 -6.76 5.97
N ASN A 121 22.93 -5.71 6.78
CA ASN A 121 21.70 -5.43 7.52
C ASN A 121 20.54 -5.04 6.59
N SER A 122 20.83 -4.30 5.51
CA SER A 122 19.84 -3.91 4.50
C SER A 122 19.34 -5.13 3.71
N MET A 123 20.26 -6.03 3.32
CA MET A 123 19.90 -7.27 2.63
C MET A 123 18.99 -8.16 3.47
N ILE A 124 19.30 -8.32 4.76
CA ILE A 124 18.45 -9.06 5.70
C ILE A 124 17.07 -8.40 5.81
N THR A 125 17.02 -7.06 5.90
CA THR A 125 15.75 -6.31 5.97
C THR A 125 14.88 -6.59 4.75
N PHE A 126 15.45 -6.62 3.55
CA PHE A 126 14.72 -6.96 2.31
C PHE A 126 14.11 -8.36 2.35
N ILE A 127 14.92 -9.37 2.69
CA ILE A 127 14.47 -10.76 2.72
C ILE A 127 13.38 -10.95 3.79
N VAL A 128 13.58 -10.40 4.99
CA VAL A 128 12.61 -10.52 6.08
C VAL A 128 11.31 -9.77 5.73
N THR A 129 11.42 -8.57 5.16
CA THR A 129 10.27 -7.78 4.71
C THR A 129 9.52 -8.44 3.55
N LEU A 130 10.15 -9.32 2.76
CA LEU A 130 9.46 -10.08 1.72
C LEU A 130 8.64 -11.23 2.28
N ILE A 131 9.12 -11.87 3.35
CA ILE A 131 8.51 -13.10 3.89
C ILE A 131 7.49 -12.80 5.00
N VAL A 132 7.80 -11.89 5.92
CA VAL A 132 6.96 -11.61 7.10
C VAL A 132 5.55 -11.13 6.72
N PRO A 133 5.34 -10.09 5.89
CA PRO A 133 4.00 -9.62 5.56
C PRO A 133 3.09 -10.68 4.91
N PRO A 134 3.51 -11.49 3.92
CA PRO A 134 2.67 -12.58 3.42
C PRO A 134 2.42 -13.67 4.46
N VAL A 135 3.39 -14.03 5.30
CA VAL A 135 3.16 -14.99 6.41
C VAL A 135 2.12 -14.45 7.38
N VAL A 136 2.22 -13.20 7.80
CA VAL A 136 1.24 -12.55 8.69
C VAL A 136 -0.13 -12.49 8.02
N THR A 137 -0.19 -12.16 6.73
CA THR A 137 -1.44 -12.16 5.95
C THR A 137 -2.11 -13.53 6.00
N VAL A 138 -1.35 -14.60 5.73
CA VAL A 138 -1.87 -15.98 5.76
C VAL A 138 -2.32 -16.36 7.16
N VAL A 139 -1.52 -16.11 8.19
CA VAL A 139 -1.85 -16.46 9.59
C VAL A 139 -3.12 -15.74 10.04
N VAL A 140 -3.21 -14.43 9.84
CA VAL A 140 -4.39 -13.63 10.21
C VAL A 140 -5.60 -14.05 9.40
N SER A 141 -5.41 -14.38 8.11
CA SER A 141 -6.51 -14.82 7.26
C SER A 141 -7.01 -16.24 7.55
N LEU A 142 -6.17 -17.09 8.15
CA LEU A 142 -6.57 -18.40 8.65
C LEU A 142 -7.23 -18.33 10.03
N MET A 143 -6.80 -17.37 10.88
CA MET A 143 -7.37 -17.14 12.21
C MET A 143 -8.69 -16.37 12.18
N THR A 144 -8.87 -15.49 11.18
CA THR A 144 -10.13 -14.78 10.99
C THR A 144 -11.18 -15.77 10.50
N PRO A 145 -12.26 -16.05 11.25
CA PRO A 145 -13.33 -16.90 10.79
C PRO A 145 -13.90 -16.34 9.49
N LYS A 146 -14.29 -17.22 8.57
CA LYS A 146 -15.05 -16.86 7.38
C LYS A 146 -16.32 -16.12 7.84
N SER A 147 -16.33 -14.80 7.78
CA SER A 147 -17.58 -14.07 7.74
C SER A 147 -18.23 -14.45 6.43
N ASP A 148 -19.20 -15.36 6.49
CA ASP A 148 -20.24 -15.46 5.47
C ASP A 148 -20.99 -14.12 5.48
N ASP A 149 -20.41 -13.10 4.84
CA ASP A 149 -21.25 -12.07 4.25
C ASP A 149 -21.84 -12.72 2.99
N PRO A 150 -23.16 -12.98 2.96
CA PRO A 150 -23.78 -13.41 1.73
C PRO A 150 -23.50 -12.31 0.73
N VAL A 151 -22.82 -12.66 -0.35
CA VAL A 151 -23.03 -11.97 -1.62
C VAL A 151 -24.53 -12.09 -1.83
N THR A 152 -25.29 -11.05 -1.46
CA THR A 152 -26.67 -10.85 -1.86
C THR A 152 -26.62 -10.58 -3.36
N ASP A 153 -26.34 -11.66 -4.08
CA ASP A 153 -26.32 -11.80 -5.52
C ASP A 153 -27.79 -11.84 -5.95
N GLY A 154 -28.27 -10.75 -6.54
CA GLY A 154 -29.58 -10.72 -7.20
C GLY A 154 -30.52 -9.58 -6.82
N SER A 155 -30.50 -9.05 -5.60
CA SER A 155 -31.46 -7.99 -5.22
C SER A 155 -31.12 -6.63 -5.85
N TYR A 156 -29.83 -6.31 -6.01
CA TYR A 156 -29.39 -5.06 -6.64
C TYR A 156 -29.64 -5.02 -8.17
N LEU A 157 -29.70 -6.18 -8.84
CA LEU A 157 -30.04 -6.28 -10.25
C LEU A 157 -31.57 -6.27 -10.48
N LEU A 158 -32.35 -6.73 -9.50
CA LEU A 158 -33.81 -6.73 -9.58
C LEU A 158 -34.42 -5.36 -9.25
N GLU A 159 -33.83 -4.61 -8.31
CA GLU A 159 -34.35 -3.30 -7.89
C GLU A 159 -34.10 -2.19 -8.92
N HIS A 160 -33.10 -2.36 -9.79
CA HIS A 160 -32.74 -1.41 -10.84
C HIS A 160 -33.10 -1.87 -12.26
N SER A 161 -33.85 -2.97 -12.42
CA SER A 161 -34.26 -3.44 -13.73
C SER A 161 -35.40 -2.56 -14.27
N PRO A 162 -35.25 -1.93 -15.46
CA PRO A 162 -36.27 -1.05 -16.06
C PRO A 162 -37.48 -1.80 -16.63
N VAL A 163 -37.68 -3.07 -16.27
CA VAL A 163 -38.75 -3.92 -16.81
C VAL A 163 -39.96 -3.86 -15.87
N PRO A 164 -41.10 -3.26 -16.28
CA PRO A 164 -42.31 -3.32 -15.48
C PRO A 164 -42.80 -4.77 -15.41
N MET A 165 -42.91 -5.31 -14.20
CA MET A 165 -43.58 -6.58 -13.92
C MET A 165 -45.03 -6.51 -14.42
N ALA A 166 -45.32 -7.22 -15.51
CA ALA A 166 -46.68 -7.48 -15.96
C ALA A 166 -47.38 -8.32 -14.88
N LYS A 167 -48.52 -7.81 -14.42
CA LYS A 167 -49.38 -8.46 -13.43
C LYS A 167 -50.42 -9.29 -14.18
N ASP A 168 -50.27 -10.60 -14.15
CA ASP A 168 -51.37 -11.55 -14.43
C ASP A 168 -52.36 -11.59 -13.25
#